data_AF-A0A437LLK5-F1
#
_entry.id   AF-A0A437LLK5-F1
#
_cell.length_a   1.000
_cell.length_b   1.000
_cell.length_c   1.000
_cell.angle_alpha   90.00
_cell.angle_beta   90.00
_cell.angle_gamma   90.00
#
_symmetry.space_group_name_H-M   'P 1'
#
loop_
_entity.id
_entity.type
_entity.pdbx_description
1 polymer ?
#
loop_
_entity_poly.entity_id
_entity_poly.type
_entity_poly.pdbx_seq_one_letter_code
_entity_poly.pdbx_strand_id
1 'polypeptide(L)'
;MTPRIRTLVGLALCWGAAAQAQVADSELLRCASLSDPAARLACFDELAAGAKVRQTPQGRSAAIVAAFGAPTAADQTQSIDSEIEGLVEGWGPNTQFRLKNGQVWRVSDNSSATLYLKSPKVTVRRGALGSFLLEFEGSKETARVRRVQ
;
A
#
# COMPACT_ATOMS: atom_id res chain seq x y z
N MET A 1 -18.34 -66.05 26.94
CA MET A 1 -19.78 -66.07 26.68
C MET A 1 -20.43 -65.24 27.78
N THR A 2 -20.64 -63.95 27.52
CA THR A 2 -21.28 -62.96 28.41
C THR A 2 -21.78 -61.77 27.58
N PRO A 3 -22.87 -61.10 27.96
CA PRO A 3 -23.77 -60.43 27.01
C PRO A 3 -23.73 -58.88 27.00
N ARG A 4 -24.06 -58.35 25.81
CA ARG A 4 -24.77 -57.10 25.46
C ARG A 4 -24.82 -55.96 26.50
N ILE A 5 -24.01 -54.92 26.26
CA ILE A 5 -24.23 -53.57 26.80
C ILE A 5 -25.21 -52.83 25.88
N ARG A 6 -26.38 -52.49 26.42
CA ARG A 6 -27.42 -51.69 25.76
C ARG A 6 -27.07 -50.20 25.88
N THR A 7 -27.13 -49.56 24.72
CA THR A 7 -26.99 -48.15 24.39
C THR A 7 -27.85 -47.23 25.28
N LEU A 8 -27.28 -46.11 25.72
CA LEU A 8 -28.02 -44.87 25.98
C LEU A 8 -27.32 -43.73 25.24
N VAL A 9 -27.90 -43.37 24.10
CA VAL A 9 -27.57 -42.19 23.30
C VAL A 9 -28.16 -40.98 24.01
N GLY A 10 -27.33 -40.21 24.71
CA GLY A 10 -27.69 -38.88 25.20
C GLY A 10 -27.48 -37.85 24.10
N LEU A 11 -28.49 -37.64 23.25
CA LEU A 11 -28.50 -36.59 22.23
C LEU A 11 -28.76 -35.25 22.93
N ALA A 12 -27.70 -34.54 23.33
CA ALA A 12 -27.79 -33.19 23.84
C ALA A 12 -28.21 -32.23 22.71
N LEU A 13 -29.48 -31.84 22.69
CA LEU A 13 -30.00 -30.79 21.82
C LEU A 13 -29.35 -29.45 22.19
N CYS A 14 -28.44 -28.97 21.35
CA CYS A 14 -28.02 -27.57 21.35
C CYS A 14 -29.15 -26.71 20.74
N TRP A 15 -29.96 -26.08 21.59
CA TRP A 15 -30.85 -24.99 21.15
C TRP A 15 -30.01 -23.74 20.85
N GLY A 16 -29.61 -23.58 19.59
CA GLY A 16 -29.14 -22.29 19.08
C GLY A 16 -30.34 -21.38 18.80
N ALA A 17 -30.50 -20.31 19.57
CA ALA A 17 -31.41 -19.23 19.23
C ALA A 17 -30.83 -18.45 18.04
N ALA A 18 -31.30 -18.75 16.82
CA ALA A 18 -31.03 -17.92 15.67
C ALA A 18 -31.88 -16.64 15.78
N ALA A 19 -31.27 -15.53 16.18
CA ALA A 19 -31.86 -14.21 16.04
C ALA A 19 -31.97 -13.87 14.53
N GLN A 20 -33.14 -14.08 13.95
CA GLN A 20 -33.41 -13.73 12.55
C GLN A 20 -33.64 -12.21 12.43
N ALA A 21 -32.62 -11.47 12.02
CA ALA A 21 -32.79 -10.11 11.52
C ALA A 21 -33.18 -10.19 10.03
N GLN A 22 -34.49 -10.20 9.73
CA GLN A 22 -34.98 -10.16 8.36
C GLN A 22 -36.32 -9.46 8.27
N VAL A 23 -36.30 -8.12 8.29
CA VAL A 23 -37.44 -7.26 7.89
C VAL A 23 -36.97 -5.89 7.35
N ALA A 24 -35.91 -5.83 6.53
CA ALA A 24 -35.52 -4.59 5.85
C ALA A 24 -35.80 -4.64 4.33
N ASP A 25 -35.61 -5.80 3.70
CA ASP A 25 -35.72 -5.93 2.25
C ASP A 25 -37.17 -5.91 1.72
N SER A 26 -38.14 -6.31 2.54
CA SER A 26 -39.56 -6.38 2.13
C SER A 26 -40.21 -4.99 2.00
N GLU A 27 -39.90 -4.06 2.90
CA GLU A 27 -40.45 -2.69 2.85
C GLU A 27 -39.81 -1.87 1.73
N LEU A 28 -38.53 -2.10 1.42
CA LEU A 28 -37.85 -1.46 0.28
C LEU A 28 -38.49 -1.83 -1.06
N LEU A 29 -38.82 -3.11 -1.27
CA LEU A 29 -39.49 -3.57 -2.49
C LEU A 29 -40.92 -3.02 -2.61
N ARG A 30 -41.62 -2.84 -1.47
CA ARG A 30 -42.94 -2.19 -1.45
C ARG A 30 -42.86 -0.75 -1.94
N CYS A 31 -41.93 0.06 -1.45
CA CYS A 31 -41.74 1.43 -1.95
C CYS A 31 -41.36 1.45 -3.44
N ALA A 32 -40.49 0.53 -3.89
CA ALA A 32 -40.08 0.45 -5.29
C ALA A 32 -41.22 0.12 -6.27
N SER A 33 -42.27 -0.56 -5.79
CA SER A 33 -43.44 -0.94 -6.61
C SER A 33 -44.40 0.21 -6.93
N LEU A 34 -44.26 1.36 -6.27
CA LEU A 34 -45.11 2.53 -6.49
C LEU A 34 -44.76 3.21 -7.84
N SER A 35 -45.77 3.32 -8.72
CA SER A 35 -45.61 3.95 -10.05
C SER A 35 -45.59 5.48 -9.99
N ASP A 36 -46.27 6.06 -9.00
CA ASP A 36 -46.28 7.51 -8.79
C ASP A 36 -44.96 7.98 -8.16
N PRO A 37 -44.22 8.91 -8.81
CA PRO A 37 -42.91 9.34 -8.31
C PRO A 37 -42.96 10.05 -6.95
N ALA A 38 -44.00 10.83 -6.67
CA ALA A 38 -44.11 11.59 -5.43
C ALA A 38 -44.44 10.67 -4.24
N ALA A 39 -45.38 9.74 -4.42
CA ALA A 39 -45.72 8.73 -3.43
C ALA A 39 -44.53 7.79 -3.15
N ARG A 40 -43.78 7.42 -4.19
CA ARG A 40 -42.58 6.61 -4.04
C ARG A 40 -41.50 7.32 -3.21
N LEU A 41 -41.25 8.59 -3.48
CA LEU A 41 -40.26 9.38 -2.74
C LEU A 41 -40.64 9.47 -1.26
N ALA A 42 -41.90 9.84 -0.97
CA ALA A 42 -42.39 9.92 0.40
C ALA A 42 -42.26 8.59 1.16
N CYS A 43 -42.51 7.45 0.51
CA CYS A 43 -42.33 6.12 1.09
C CYS A 43 -40.88 5.85 1.52
N PHE A 44 -39.90 6.22 0.67
CA PHE A 44 -38.49 6.06 1.00
C PHE A 44 -38.02 6.98 2.12
N ASP A 45 -38.52 8.22 2.17
CA ASP A 45 -38.17 9.18 3.22
C ASP A 45 -38.65 8.71 4.60
N GLU A 46 -39.85 8.14 4.69
CA GLU A 46 -40.39 7.54 5.92
C GLU A 46 -39.56 6.31 6.37
N LEU A 47 -39.17 5.43 5.44
CA LEU A 47 -38.29 4.30 5.75
C LEU A 47 -36.91 4.77 6.25
N ALA A 48 -36.36 5.82 5.65
CA ALA A 48 -35.08 6.40 6.04
C ALA A 48 -35.16 7.08 7.41
N ALA A 49 -36.27 7.73 7.74
CA ALA A 49 -36.48 8.36 9.04
C ALA A 49 -36.49 7.34 10.20
N GLY A 50 -36.98 6.11 9.94
CA GLY A 50 -36.94 5.01 10.90
C GLY A 50 -35.59 4.30 11.02
N ALA A 51 -34.69 4.49 10.05
CA ALA A 51 -33.39 3.86 10.04
C ALA A 51 -32.42 4.57 11.00
N LYS A 52 -32.15 3.96 12.17
CA LYS A 52 -30.96 4.35 12.95
C LYS A 52 -29.74 4.03 12.09
N VAL A 53 -29.12 5.06 11.53
CA VAL A 53 -27.86 4.95 10.79
C VAL A 53 -26.89 4.16 11.66
N ARG A 54 -26.63 2.91 11.27
CA ARG A 54 -25.56 2.14 11.87
C ARG A 54 -24.29 2.81 11.41
N GLN A 55 -23.77 3.70 12.26
CA GLN A 55 -22.52 4.38 12.01
C GLN A 55 -21.43 3.32 11.85
N THR A 56 -21.11 2.97 10.60
CA THR A 56 -19.81 2.40 10.27
C THR A 56 -18.76 3.36 10.81
N PRO A 57 -17.68 2.88 11.46
CA PRO A 57 -16.70 3.75 12.10
C PRO A 57 -16.19 4.78 11.08
N GLN A 58 -16.59 6.04 11.24
CA GLN A 58 -16.31 7.14 10.30
C GLN A 58 -14.79 7.41 10.16
N GLY A 59 -13.97 6.86 11.05
CA GLY A 59 -12.52 6.95 10.99
C GLY A 59 -11.87 6.20 9.82
N ARG A 60 -12.48 5.12 9.31
CA ARG A 60 -11.81 4.31 8.26
C ARG A 60 -11.84 5.00 6.89
N SER A 61 -12.95 5.65 6.54
CA SER A 61 -13.07 6.34 5.26
C SER A 61 -12.24 7.63 5.21
N ALA A 62 -12.20 8.39 6.31
CA ALA A 62 -11.35 9.58 6.41
C ALA A 62 -9.85 9.23 6.34
N ALA A 63 -9.44 8.13 6.97
CA ALA A 63 -8.06 7.65 6.90
C ALA A 63 -7.65 7.18 5.51
N ILE A 64 -8.56 6.54 4.75
CA ILE A 64 -8.28 6.10 3.37
C ILE A 64 -8.12 7.30 2.44
N VAL A 65 -8.95 8.34 2.59
CA VAL A 65 -8.83 9.58 1.80
C VAL A 65 -7.56 10.34 2.18
N ALA A 66 -7.20 10.40 3.47
CA ALA A 66 -5.96 11.03 3.92
C ALA A 66 -4.70 10.27 3.46
N ALA A 67 -4.78 8.96 3.25
CA ALA A 67 -3.69 8.14 2.76
C ALA A 67 -3.51 8.19 1.23
N PHE A 68 -4.49 8.71 0.49
CA PHE A 68 -4.40 8.81 -0.97
C PHE A 68 -3.43 9.94 -1.36
N GLY A 69 -2.33 9.59 -2.01
CA GLY A 69 -1.28 10.53 -2.42
C GLY A 69 -0.25 10.85 -1.32
N ALA A 70 -0.37 10.28 -0.12
CA ALA A 70 0.66 10.39 0.90
C ALA A 70 1.90 9.56 0.48
N PRO A 71 3.13 10.11 0.60
CA PRO A 71 4.35 9.35 0.34
C PRO A 71 4.37 8.16 1.29
N THR A 72 4.50 6.96 0.73
CA THR A 72 4.63 5.75 1.55
C THR A 72 5.96 5.75 2.29
N ALA A 73 6.09 5.00 3.39
CA ALA A 73 7.38 4.83 4.06
C ALA A 73 8.50 4.33 3.10
N ALA A 74 8.13 3.61 2.05
CA ALA A 74 9.03 3.19 0.98
C ALA A 74 9.54 4.34 0.09
N ASP A 75 8.84 5.48 0.08
CA ASP A 75 9.23 6.71 -0.60
C ASP A 75 10.29 7.48 0.18
N GLN A 76 10.25 7.39 1.51
CA GLN A 76 11.21 8.04 2.41
C GLN A 76 12.56 7.29 2.50
N THR A 77 12.65 6.04 2.03
CA THR A 77 13.90 5.24 2.01
C THR A 77 14.64 5.33 0.65
N GLN A 78 14.32 6.30 -0.21
CA GLN A 78 14.80 6.32 -1.59
C GLN A 78 16.15 7.03 -1.81
N SER A 79 16.76 7.56 -0.75
CA SER A 79 18.10 8.15 -0.80
C SER A 79 19.09 7.35 0.03
N ILE A 80 20.26 7.07 -0.53
CA ILE A 80 21.37 6.41 0.14
C ILE A 80 22.55 7.36 0.14
N ASP A 81 22.93 7.84 1.32
CA ASP A 81 24.13 8.65 1.50
C ASP A 81 25.31 7.75 1.87
N SER A 82 26.41 7.90 1.16
CA SER A 82 27.65 7.15 1.39
C SER A 82 28.85 7.94 0.88
N GLU A 83 30.02 7.32 0.90
CA GLU A 83 31.25 7.84 0.31
C GLU A 83 31.80 6.79 -0.66
N ILE A 84 32.50 7.21 -1.71
CA ILE A 84 33.28 6.32 -2.56
C ILE A 84 34.71 6.26 -2.01
N GLU A 85 35.30 5.07 -1.97
CA GLU A 85 36.69 4.91 -1.54
C GLU A 85 37.64 5.24 -2.70
N GLY A 86 38.59 6.15 -2.46
CA GLY A 86 39.67 6.44 -3.39
C GLY A 86 39.38 7.63 -4.33
N LEU A 87 40.12 7.69 -5.43
CA LEU A 87 40.01 8.77 -6.42
C LEU A 87 38.93 8.44 -7.45
N VAL A 88 38.03 9.38 -7.70
CA VAL A 88 37.07 9.34 -8.81
C VAL A 88 37.57 10.31 -9.87
N GLU A 89 37.97 9.79 -11.03
CA GLU A 89 38.48 10.54 -12.19
C GLU A 89 37.40 10.82 -13.26
N GLY A 90 36.15 10.43 -12.97
CA GLY A 90 35.05 10.48 -13.92
C GLY A 90 34.37 9.14 -14.10
N TRP A 91 33.54 9.08 -15.13
CA TRP A 91 32.89 7.85 -15.54
C TRP A 91 32.63 7.83 -17.04
N GLY A 92 32.39 6.62 -17.52
CA GLY A 92 31.81 6.37 -18.82
C GLY A 92 30.79 5.23 -18.74
N PRO A 93 30.40 4.68 -19.90
CA PRO A 93 29.47 3.57 -19.95
C PRO A 93 29.97 2.39 -19.12
N ASN A 94 29.09 1.82 -18.28
CA ASN A 94 29.38 0.69 -17.40
C ASN A 94 30.42 0.90 -16.30
N THR A 95 30.89 2.13 -16.05
CA THR A 95 31.75 2.42 -14.88
C THR A 95 31.05 1.97 -13.59
N GLN A 96 31.81 1.39 -12.67
CA GLN A 96 31.32 0.89 -11.39
C GLN A 96 31.85 1.75 -10.24
N PHE A 97 30.96 2.12 -9.33
CA PHE A 97 31.27 2.83 -8.10
C PHE A 97 31.01 1.90 -6.92
N ARG A 98 32.06 1.67 -6.12
CA ARG A 98 31.94 0.97 -4.85
C ARG A 98 31.80 1.98 -3.73
N LEU A 99 30.69 1.87 -3.01
CA LEU A 99 30.38 2.71 -1.87
C LEU A 99 30.98 2.10 -0.60
N LYS A 100 31.34 2.92 0.38
CA LYS A 100 31.81 2.50 1.71
C LYS A 100 30.85 1.57 2.44
N ASN A 101 29.54 1.66 2.17
CA ASN A 101 28.54 0.75 2.70
C ASN A 101 28.56 -0.66 2.05
N GLY A 102 29.50 -0.92 1.14
CA GLY A 102 29.69 -2.20 0.45
C GLY A 102 28.88 -2.36 -0.84
N GLN A 103 27.95 -1.45 -1.14
CA GLN A 103 27.15 -1.51 -2.35
C GLN A 103 27.99 -1.18 -3.59
N VAL A 104 27.64 -1.80 -4.72
CA VAL A 104 28.25 -1.48 -6.01
C VAL A 104 27.18 -1.04 -6.99
N TRP A 105 27.40 0.13 -7.57
CA TRP A 105 26.51 0.78 -8.52
C TRP A 105 27.22 0.90 -9.87
N ARG A 106 26.50 0.66 -10.97
CA ARG A 106 27.05 0.74 -12.33
C ARG A 106 26.29 1.78 -13.14
N VAL A 107 27.01 2.61 -13.90
CA VAL A 107 26.41 3.51 -14.90
C VAL A 107 25.52 2.70 -15.85
N SER A 108 24.26 3.11 -15.99
CA SER A 108 23.22 2.37 -16.70
C SER A 108 22.84 2.96 -18.06
N ASP A 109 23.42 4.10 -18.42
CA ASP A 109 23.29 4.74 -19.73
C ASP A 109 24.67 4.93 -20.40
N ASN A 110 24.69 5.64 -21.53
CA ASN A 110 25.92 5.99 -22.25
C ASN A 110 26.51 7.33 -21.80
N SER A 111 26.19 7.80 -20.58
CA SER A 111 26.73 9.07 -20.08
C SER A 111 28.22 8.93 -19.72
N SER A 112 28.91 10.06 -19.79
CA SER A 112 30.29 10.19 -19.37
C SER A 112 30.55 11.59 -18.83
N ALA A 113 31.40 11.70 -17.83
CA ALA A 113 31.88 12.97 -17.32
C ALA A 113 33.31 12.81 -16.78
N THR A 114 34.08 13.89 -16.84
CA THR A 114 35.44 13.96 -16.28
C THR A 114 35.40 14.84 -15.04
N LEU A 115 35.82 14.29 -13.90
CA LEU A 115 35.82 14.96 -12.59
C LEU A 115 36.97 14.37 -11.77
N TYR A 116 37.57 15.14 -10.87
CA TYR A 116 38.67 14.65 -10.04
C TYR A 116 38.35 14.90 -8.58
N LEU A 117 37.75 13.89 -7.94
CA LEU A 117 37.30 13.97 -6.55
C LEU A 117 37.95 12.87 -5.73
N LYS A 118 38.58 13.24 -4.61
CA LYS A 118 39.18 12.30 -3.68
C LYS A 118 38.18 11.96 -2.58
N SER A 119 37.83 10.68 -2.50
CA SER A 119 36.86 10.12 -1.56
C SER A 119 35.57 10.93 -1.45
N PRO A 120 34.87 11.20 -2.57
CA PRO A 120 33.69 12.04 -2.54
C PRO A 120 32.57 11.38 -1.74
N LYS A 121 31.86 12.19 -0.97
CA LYS A 121 30.52 11.84 -0.49
C LYS A 121 29.57 11.84 -1.68
N VAL A 122 28.69 10.86 -1.69
CA VAL A 122 27.74 10.63 -2.77
C VAL A 122 26.37 10.29 -2.22
N THR A 123 25.36 10.74 -2.94
CA THR A 123 23.95 10.47 -2.63
C THR A 123 23.35 9.74 -3.81
N VAL A 124 22.89 8.50 -3.59
CA VAL A 124 22.12 7.76 -4.59
C VAL A 124 20.65 8.00 -4.34
N ARG A 125 19.96 8.63 -5.29
CA ARG A 125 18.52 8.95 -5.20
C ARG A 125 17.73 8.19 -6.24
N ARG A 126 16.50 7.80 -5.91
CA ARG A 126 15.54 7.35 -6.92
C ARG A 126 15.14 8.52 -7.83
N GLY A 127 15.25 8.31 -9.13
CA GLY A 127 14.73 9.18 -10.18
C GLY A 127 13.40 8.67 -10.73
N ALA A 128 12.92 9.31 -11.80
CA ALA A 128 11.66 8.92 -12.45
C ALA A 128 11.72 7.47 -12.99
N LEU A 129 10.55 6.81 -13.04
CA LEU A 129 10.38 5.47 -13.61
C LEU A 129 11.29 4.40 -12.96
N GLY A 130 11.60 4.54 -11.67
CA GLY A 130 12.41 3.57 -10.94
C GLY A 130 13.90 3.59 -11.27
N SER A 131 14.38 4.63 -11.95
CA SER A 131 15.82 4.83 -12.15
C SER A 131 16.51 5.30 -10.87
N PHE A 132 17.84 5.21 -10.84
CA PHE A 132 18.65 5.78 -9.76
C PHE A 132 19.67 6.75 -10.34
N LEU A 133 19.91 7.83 -9.62
CA LEU A 133 20.90 8.86 -9.91
C LEU A 133 21.91 8.89 -8.78
N LEU A 134 23.19 8.96 -9.12
CA LEU A 134 24.29 9.11 -8.18
C LEU A 134 24.84 10.54 -8.32
N GLU A 135 24.69 11.31 -7.26
CA GLU A 135 25.15 12.69 -7.11
C GLU A 135 26.47 12.70 -6.34
N PHE A 136 27.41 13.56 -6.75
CA PHE A 136 28.69 13.74 -6.08
C PHE A 136 28.72 15.08 -5.34
N GLU A 137 29.08 15.08 -4.06
CA GLU A 137 29.27 16.32 -3.32
C GLU A 137 30.41 17.13 -3.93
N GLY A 138 30.14 18.40 -4.26
CA GLY A 138 31.09 19.30 -4.92
C GLY A 138 31.08 19.25 -6.45
N SER A 139 30.17 18.48 -7.07
CA SER A 139 29.96 18.48 -8.52
C SER A 139 28.48 18.69 -8.88
N LYS A 140 28.22 19.27 -10.05
CA LYS A 140 26.88 19.31 -10.66
C LYS A 140 26.60 18.09 -11.52
N GLU A 141 27.64 17.31 -11.82
CA GLU A 141 27.56 16.14 -12.67
C GLU A 141 26.84 14.99 -11.94
N THR A 142 25.95 14.30 -12.63
CA THR A 142 25.13 13.20 -12.08
C THR A 142 25.18 11.98 -12.97
N ALA A 143 25.41 10.81 -12.38
CA ALA A 143 25.46 9.55 -13.12
C ALA A 143 24.15 8.76 -12.94
N ARG A 144 23.50 8.34 -14.02
CA ARG A 144 22.40 7.37 -13.93
C ARG A 144 22.97 5.99 -13.68
N VAL A 145 22.53 5.35 -12.61
CA VAL A 145 23.11 4.10 -12.14
C VAL A 145 22.06 3.02 -11.92
N ARG A 146 22.52 1.77 -11.88
CA ARG A 146 21.77 0.60 -11.39
C ARG A 146 22.62 -0.15 -10.38
N ARG A 147 21.99 -0.70 -9.36
CA ARG A 147 22.70 -1.52 -8.38
C ARG A 147 23.10 -2.84 -9.00
N VAL A 148 24.33 -3.27 -8.76
CA VAL A 148 24.86 -4.55 -9.25
C VAL A 148 25.34 -5.46 -8.12
N GLN A 149 25.62 -4.92 -6.91
CA GLN A 149 25.91 -5.65 -5.67
C GLN A 149 25.36 -4.87 -4.46
#